data_AF-A0A973FS32-F1
#
_entry.id   AF-A0A973FS32-F1
#
_cell.length_a   1.000
_cell.length_b   1.000
_cell.length_c   1.000
_cell.angle_alpha   90.00
_cell.angle_beta   90.00
_cell.angle_gamma   90.00
#
_symmetry.space_group_name_H-M   'P 1'
#
loop_
_entity.id
_entity.type
_entity.pdbx_description
1 polymer ?
#
loop_
_entity_poly.entity_id
_entity_poly.type
_entity_poly.pdbx_seq_one_letter_code
_entity_poly.pdbx_strand_id
1 'polypeptide(L)'
;MAVAVAVAVAAALTWQQRAQPVARPQLLDQVIAQTPPSLVRERLIVARDLPPETTTEEAAAQLGSGTQVSCQDAVPFALWCATAPSASFEAAIWLTLSGLGDCDTTAAIVGGIVVLRTGSDDIPPVWRAACEPPNAGIS
;
A
#
# COMPACT_ATOMS: atom_id res chain seq x y z
N MET A 1 -10.64 -6.20 -11.82
CA MET A 1 -9.41 -6.58 -12.57
C MET A 1 -8.28 -5.60 -12.31
N ALA A 2 -8.39 -4.31 -12.65
CA ALA A 2 -7.30 -3.34 -12.50
C ALA A 2 -6.71 -3.24 -11.09
N VAL A 3 -7.55 -3.20 -10.04
CA VAL A 3 -7.12 -3.22 -8.63
C VAL A 3 -6.20 -4.42 -8.34
N ALA A 4 -6.65 -5.63 -8.65
CA ALA A 4 -5.91 -6.86 -8.38
C ALA A 4 -4.57 -6.88 -9.14
N VAL A 5 -4.56 -6.42 -10.40
CA VAL A 5 -3.33 -6.32 -11.20
C VAL A 5 -2.35 -5.34 -10.57
N ALA A 6 -2.82 -4.12 -10.21
CA ALA A 6 -1.95 -3.10 -9.62
C ALA A 6 -1.31 -3.59 -8.30
N VAL A 7 -2.11 -4.18 -7.40
CA VAL A 7 -1.62 -4.71 -6.12
C VAL A 7 -0.64 -5.87 -6.32
N ALA A 8 -0.96 -6.82 -7.20
CA ALA A 8 -0.09 -7.97 -7.49
C ALA A 8 1.26 -7.54 -8.09
N VAL A 9 1.23 -6.57 -9.02
CA VAL A 9 2.46 -6.03 -9.63
C VAL A 9 3.29 -5.27 -8.60
N ALA A 10 2.67 -4.42 -7.77
CA ALA A 10 3.37 -3.71 -6.70
C ALA A 10 4.02 -4.68 -5.69
N ALA A 11 3.31 -5.75 -5.32
CA ALA A 11 3.85 -6.81 -4.45
C ALA A 11 5.06 -7.51 -5.09
N ALA A 12 4.95 -7.92 -6.35
CA ALA A 12 6.03 -8.59 -7.08
C ALA A 12 7.27 -7.70 -7.23
N LEU A 13 7.08 -6.42 -7.58
CA LEU A 13 8.17 -5.45 -7.71
C LEU A 13 8.86 -5.18 -6.37
N THR A 14 8.08 -4.99 -5.31
CA THR A 14 8.59 -4.79 -3.95
C THR A 14 9.44 -5.98 -3.50
N TRP A 15 8.98 -7.21 -3.77
CA TRP A 15 9.76 -8.41 -3.48
C TRP A 15 11.05 -8.48 -4.31
N GLN A 16 10.96 -8.24 -5.62
CA GLN A 16 12.11 -8.30 -6.53
C GLN A 16 13.18 -7.26 -6.19
N GLN A 17 12.77 -6.07 -5.76
CA GLN A 17 13.64 -4.92 -5.50
C GLN A 17 14.03 -4.79 -4.02
N ARG A 18 13.69 -5.76 -3.16
CA ARG A 18 13.99 -5.68 -1.71
C ARG A 18 15.48 -5.50 -1.39
N ALA A 19 16.37 -6.03 -2.22
CA ALA A 19 17.83 -5.91 -2.04
C ALA A 19 18.40 -4.61 -2.62
N GLN A 20 17.69 -3.97 -3.54
CA GLN A 20 18.07 -2.72 -4.20
C GLN A 20 16.82 -1.85 -4.36
N PRO A 21 16.40 -1.14 -3.29
CA PRO A 21 15.18 -0.34 -3.33
C PRO A 21 15.28 0.78 -4.37
N VAL A 22 14.23 0.95 -5.15
CA VAL A 22 14.08 2.06 -6.12
C VAL A 22 13.22 3.16 -5.53
N ALA A 23 13.26 4.35 -6.14
CA ALA A 23 12.43 5.46 -5.68
C ALA A 23 10.94 5.20 -5.97
N ARG A 24 10.06 5.72 -5.10
CA ARG A 24 8.59 5.60 -5.22
C ARG A 24 8.08 5.84 -6.65
N PRO A 25 8.43 6.95 -7.34
CA PRO A 25 7.91 7.20 -8.69
C PRO A 25 8.30 6.11 -9.70
N GLN A 26 9.52 5.58 -9.60
CA GLN A 26 10.03 4.53 -10.50
C GLN A 26 9.31 3.20 -10.30
N LEU A 27 8.91 2.88 -9.06
CA LEU A 27 8.11 1.70 -8.77
C LEU A 27 6.68 1.89 -9.29
N LEU A 28 6.08 3.06 -9.03
CA LEU A 28 4.73 3.38 -9.50
C LEU A 28 4.63 3.41 -11.04
N ASP A 29 5.64 3.91 -11.76
CA ASP A 29 5.68 3.84 -13.23
C ASP A 29 5.58 2.40 -13.74
N GLN A 30 6.28 1.46 -13.10
CA GLN A 30 6.22 0.04 -13.46
C GLN A 30 4.84 -0.56 -13.17
N VAL A 31 4.19 -0.18 -12.07
CA VAL A 31 2.82 -0.61 -11.75
C VAL A 31 1.82 -0.04 -12.77
N ILE A 32 1.93 1.24 -13.12
CA ILE A 32 1.07 1.93 -14.10
C ILE A 32 1.18 1.28 -15.49
N ALA A 33 2.39 0.85 -15.87
CA ALA A 33 2.64 0.20 -17.15
C ALA A 33 1.90 -1.15 -17.28
N GLN A 34 1.73 -1.87 -16.17
CA GLN A 34 1.05 -3.18 -16.14
C GLN A 34 -0.44 -3.07 -15.82
N THR A 35 -0.90 -1.93 -15.30
CA THR A 35 -2.32 -1.73 -14.95
C THR A 35 -3.12 -1.40 -16.22
N PRO A 36 -4.19 -2.15 -16.55
CA PRO A 36 -5.03 -1.84 -17.71
C PRO A 36 -5.68 -0.45 -17.62
N PRO A 37 -6.05 0.18 -18.75
CA PRO A 37 -6.79 1.45 -18.77
C PRO A 37 -8.01 1.41 -17.83
N SER A 38 -8.01 2.29 -16.83
CA SER A 38 -9.00 2.32 -15.75
C SER A 38 -8.80 3.54 -14.87
N LEU A 39 -9.80 3.88 -14.06
CA LEU A 39 -9.69 4.93 -13.03
C LEU A 39 -8.52 4.67 -12.07
N VAL A 40 -8.24 3.40 -11.73
CA VAL A 40 -7.10 3.02 -10.88
C VAL A 40 -5.78 3.46 -11.53
N ARG A 41 -5.62 3.20 -12.84
CA ARG A 41 -4.40 3.60 -13.58
C ARG A 41 -4.25 5.13 -13.61
N GLU A 42 -5.34 5.84 -13.86
CA GLU A 42 -5.36 7.31 -13.86
C GLU A 42 -4.98 7.88 -12.49
N ARG A 43 -5.51 7.32 -11.41
CA ARG A 43 -5.16 7.74 -10.05
C ARG A 43 -3.76 7.34 -9.60
N LEU A 44 -3.22 6.24 -10.12
CA LEU A 44 -1.82 5.89 -9.90
C LEU A 44 -0.86 6.88 -10.57
N ILE A 45 -1.23 7.44 -11.72
CA ILE A 45 -0.48 8.53 -12.36
C ILE A 45 -0.45 9.75 -11.43
N VAL A 46 -1.60 10.14 -10.86
CA VAL A 46 -1.66 11.23 -9.86
C VAL A 46 -0.77 10.91 -8.67
N ALA A 47 -0.83 9.68 -8.13
CA ALA A 47 -0.01 9.25 -6.99
C ALA A 47 1.49 9.32 -7.28
N ARG A 48 1.91 8.94 -8.48
CA ARG A 48 3.31 9.02 -8.93
C ARG A 48 3.79 10.48 -9.01
N ASP A 49 2.92 11.37 -9.46
CA ASP A 49 3.24 12.78 -9.71
C ASP A 49 3.15 13.65 -8.44
N LEU A 50 2.73 13.08 -7.30
CA LEU A 50 2.77 13.78 -6.02
C LEU A 50 4.21 14.18 -5.65
N PRO A 51 4.43 15.43 -5.23
CA PRO A 51 5.73 15.88 -4.76
C PRO A 51 6.33 14.95 -3.70
N PRO A 52 7.67 14.81 -3.63
CA PRO A 52 8.31 14.00 -2.60
C PRO A 52 7.95 14.44 -1.18
N GLU A 53 7.65 15.73 -1.01
CA GLU A 53 7.41 16.36 0.30
C GLU A 53 5.94 16.33 0.72
N THR A 54 5.09 15.72 -0.12
CA THR A 54 3.67 15.58 0.16
C THR A 54 3.45 14.77 1.43
N THR A 55 2.67 15.34 2.34
CA THR A 55 2.29 14.66 3.58
C THR A 55 1.28 13.55 3.31
N THR A 56 1.14 12.61 4.24
CA THR A 56 0.16 11.53 4.10
C THR A 56 -1.26 12.08 4.01
N GLU A 57 -1.57 13.12 4.79
CA GLU A 57 -2.87 13.78 4.83
C GLU A 57 -3.18 14.45 3.49
N GLU A 58 -2.20 15.11 2.87
CA GLU A 58 -2.31 15.70 1.53
C GLU A 58 -2.49 14.62 0.46
N ALA A 59 -1.73 13.52 0.56
CA ALA A 59 -1.86 12.39 -0.36
C ALA A 59 -3.25 11.74 -0.24
N ALA A 60 -3.76 11.55 0.98
CA ALA A 60 -5.09 11.02 1.24
C ALA A 60 -6.20 11.94 0.71
N ALA A 61 -6.06 13.25 0.88
CA ALA A 61 -7.00 14.24 0.35
C ALA A 61 -7.04 14.25 -1.19
N GLN A 62 -5.90 14.05 -1.85
CA GLN A 62 -5.81 14.07 -3.31
C GLN A 62 -6.18 12.73 -3.97
N LEU A 63 -5.73 11.61 -3.40
CA LEU A 63 -5.91 10.28 -3.99
C LEU A 63 -7.21 9.61 -3.54
N GLY A 64 -7.73 10.01 -2.37
CA GLY A 64 -8.79 9.33 -1.67
C GLY A 64 -8.24 8.23 -0.76
N SER A 65 -8.56 8.30 0.54
CA SER A 65 -8.27 7.25 1.52
C SER A 65 -9.45 6.28 1.72
N GLY A 66 -10.49 6.37 0.88
CA GLY A 66 -11.74 5.59 1.03
C GLY A 66 -12.84 6.28 1.85
N THR A 67 -12.64 7.54 2.29
CA THR A 67 -13.62 8.32 3.08
C THR A 67 -14.86 8.79 2.31
N GLN A 68 -14.81 8.88 0.97
CA GLN A 68 -15.88 9.51 0.19
C GLN A 68 -16.60 8.56 -0.78
N VAL A 69 -15.93 7.62 -1.46
CA VAL A 69 -16.59 6.78 -2.49
C VAL A 69 -15.78 5.50 -2.75
N SER A 70 -16.39 4.31 -2.60
CA SER A 70 -15.96 2.99 -3.17
C SER A 70 -14.53 2.45 -2.91
N CYS A 71 -14.42 1.12 -2.74
CA CYS A 71 -13.17 0.36 -2.57
C CYS A 71 -12.08 0.64 -3.64
N GLN A 72 -12.47 1.17 -4.82
CA GLN A 72 -11.52 1.50 -5.90
C GLN A 72 -10.65 2.73 -5.61
N ASP A 73 -11.07 3.60 -4.68
CA ASP A 73 -10.36 4.84 -4.37
C ASP A 73 -9.22 4.62 -3.36
N ALA A 74 -9.25 3.54 -2.59
CA ALA A 74 -8.25 3.24 -1.57
C ALA A 74 -6.91 2.73 -2.15
N VAL A 75 -6.92 2.15 -3.35
CA VAL A 75 -5.76 1.44 -3.92
C VAL A 75 -4.61 2.38 -4.31
N PRO A 76 -4.83 3.51 -5.01
CA PRO A 76 -3.75 4.44 -5.33
C PRO A 76 -3.07 5.00 -4.07
N PHE A 77 -3.85 5.35 -3.04
CA PHE A 77 -3.33 5.81 -1.75
C PHE A 77 -2.55 4.69 -1.03
N ALA A 78 -3.11 3.48 -0.96
CA ALA A 78 -2.42 2.34 -0.35
C ALA A 78 -1.09 2.03 -1.06
N LEU A 79 -1.04 2.05 -2.39
CA LEU A 79 0.19 1.84 -3.14
C LEU A 79 1.19 2.99 -2.94
N TRP A 80 0.74 4.23 -2.82
CA TRP A 80 1.61 5.37 -2.48
C TRP A 80 2.26 5.22 -1.09
N CYS A 81 1.50 4.76 -0.10
CA CYS A 81 2.03 4.44 1.23
C CYS A 81 2.99 3.25 1.22
N ALA A 82 2.62 2.15 0.53
CA ALA A 82 3.44 0.93 0.49
C ALA A 82 4.79 1.15 -0.21
N THR A 83 4.84 2.08 -1.16
CA THR A 83 6.04 2.47 -1.91
C THR A 83 6.84 3.58 -1.23
N ALA A 84 6.37 4.08 -0.08
CA ALA A 84 7.11 5.05 0.71
C ALA A 84 8.45 4.48 1.20
N PRO A 85 9.49 5.31 1.29
CA PRO A 85 10.73 4.96 1.98
C PRO A 85 10.46 4.91 3.50
N SER A 86 9.97 3.76 3.97
CA SER A 86 9.76 3.46 5.39
C SER A 86 10.76 2.40 5.87
N ALA A 87 11.30 2.61 7.07
CA ALA A 87 12.35 1.75 7.64
C ALA A 87 11.83 0.43 8.24
N SER A 88 10.54 0.37 8.60
CA SER A 88 9.90 -0.83 9.18
C SER A 88 8.46 -1.01 8.73
N PHE A 89 7.95 -2.23 8.92
CA PHE A 89 6.55 -2.62 8.73
C PHE A 89 5.63 -1.73 9.56
N GLU A 90 5.93 -1.57 10.85
CA GLU A 90 5.17 -0.73 11.76
C GLU A 90 5.10 0.72 11.29
N ALA A 91 6.22 1.30 10.88
CA ALA A 91 6.26 2.66 10.37
C ALA A 91 5.40 2.82 9.11
N ALA A 92 5.38 1.83 8.23
CA ALA A 92 4.55 1.85 7.04
C ALA A 92 3.04 1.79 7.38
N ILE A 93 2.65 0.95 8.34
CA ILE A 93 1.25 0.86 8.78
C ILE A 93 0.82 2.16 9.45
N TRP A 94 1.62 2.73 10.35
CA TRP A 94 1.29 4.01 10.98
C TRP A 94 1.17 5.14 9.97
N LEU A 95 2.08 5.20 9.00
CA LEU A 95 2.00 6.15 7.89
C LEU A 95 0.65 6.03 7.17
N THR A 96 0.21 4.82 6.86
CA THR A 96 -1.09 4.60 6.21
C THR A 96 -2.26 5.07 7.06
N LEU A 97 -2.25 4.76 8.35
CA LEU A 97 -3.33 5.14 9.27
C LEU A 97 -3.44 6.67 9.47
N SER A 98 -2.33 7.41 9.35
CA SER A 98 -2.34 8.88 9.38
C SER A 98 -3.17 9.51 8.25
N GLY A 99 -3.41 8.78 7.14
CA GLY A 99 -4.21 9.28 6.03
C GLY A 99 -5.71 9.34 6.29
N LEU A 100 -6.18 8.78 7.42
CA LEU A 100 -7.58 8.77 7.89
C LEU A 100 -8.60 8.38 6.80
N GLY A 101 -9.10 7.13 6.84
CA GLY A 101 -10.12 6.65 5.90
C GLY A 101 -10.52 5.20 6.10
N ASP A 102 -10.60 4.42 5.02
CA ASP A 102 -10.73 2.96 5.08
C ASP A 102 -9.39 2.36 5.50
N CYS A 103 -9.10 2.53 6.80
CA CYS A 103 -7.87 2.09 7.44
C CYS A 103 -7.70 0.57 7.32
N ASP A 104 -8.78 -0.20 7.39
CA ASP A 104 -8.74 -1.66 7.34
C ASP A 104 -8.26 -2.13 5.95
N THR A 105 -8.90 -1.66 4.88
CA THR A 105 -8.53 -2.07 3.51
C THR A 105 -7.15 -1.55 3.13
N THR A 106 -6.83 -0.29 3.45
CA THR A 106 -5.54 0.30 3.09
C THR A 106 -4.40 -0.35 3.88
N ALA A 107 -4.55 -0.59 5.18
CA ALA A 107 -3.56 -1.28 5.99
C ALA A 107 -3.36 -2.74 5.55
N ALA A 108 -4.43 -3.45 5.15
CA ALA A 108 -4.32 -4.80 4.63
C ALA A 108 -3.48 -4.87 3.34
N ILE A 109 -3.72 -3.95 2.39
CA ILE A 109 -2.94 -3.87 1.14
C ILE A 109 -1.48 -3.49 1.44
N VAL A 110 -1.27 -2.44 2.24
CA VAL A 110 0.07 -1.95 2.58
C VAL A 110 0.86 -3.01 3.33
N GLY A 111 0.27 -3.66 4.34
CA GLY A 111 0.91 -4.73 5.10
C GLY A 111 1.30 -5.91 4.20
N GLY A 112 0.40 -6.34 3.32
CA GLY A 112 0.67 -7.44 2.38
C GLY A 112 1.82 -7.15 1.41
N ILE A 113 2.04 -5.89 1.04
CA ILE A 113 3.16 -5.48 0.16
C ILE A 113 4.44 -5.27 0.97
N VAL A 114 4.39 -4.52 2.07
CA VAL A 114 5.56 -4.10 2.85
C VAL A 114 6.25 -5.29 3.51
N VAL A 115 5.49 -6.29 3.98
CA VAL A 115 6.07 -7.50 4.58
C VAL A 115 6.99 -8.26 3.61
N LEU A 116 6.78 -8.12 2.30
CA LEU A 116 7.63 -8.73 1.27
C LEU A 116 9.04 -8.12 1.24
N ARG A 117 9.17 -6.87 1.66
CA ARG A 117 10.44 -6.15 1.79
C ARG A 117 11.06 -6.34 3.17
N THR A 118 10.27 -6.20 4.23
CA THR A 118 10.76 -6.16 5.62
C THR A 118 10.90 -7.54 6.26
N GLY A 119 10.17 -8.53 5.75
CA GLY A 119 10.06 -9.86 6.37
C GLY A 119 9.00 -9.90 7.48
N SER A 120 8.48 -11.10 7.76
CA SER A 120 7.45 -11.32 8.79
C SER A 120 7.95 -11.09 10.22
N ASP A 121 9.26 -11.21 10.44
CA ASP A 121 9.87 -10.99 11.75
C ASP A 121 9.86 -9.51 12.16
N ASP A 122 9.72 -8.60 11.20
CA ASP A 122 9.60 -7.15 11.42
C ASP A 122 8.18 -6.73 11.89
N ILE A 123 7.20 -7.66 11.85
CA ILE A 123 5.86 -7.40 12.39
C ILE A 123 5.94 -7.38 13.92
N PRO A 124 5.51 -6.29 14.60
CA PRO A 124 5.54 -6.17 16.04
C PRO A 124 4.90 -7.40 16.73
N PRO A 125 5.59 -8.09 17.65
CA PRO A 125 5.06 -9.29 18.30
C PRO A 125 3.72 -9.04 18.99
N VAL A 126 3.53 -7.85 19.57
CA VAL A 126 2.28 -7.45 20.22
C VAL A 126 1.10 -7.36 19.23
N TRP A 127 1.33 -6.96 17.98
CA TRP A 127 0.28 -6.93 16.95
C TRP A 127 -0.10 -8.34 16.51
N ARG A 128 0.88 -9.23 16.33
CA ARG A 128 0.62 -10.65 16.01
C ARG A 128 -0.17 -11.36 17.10
N ALA A 129 0.12 -11.06 18.36
CA ALA A 129 -0.58 -11.64 19.51
C ALA A 129 -2.00 -11.06 19.70
N ALA A 130 -2.27 -9.86 19.20
CA ALA A 130 -3.57 -9.21 19.27
C ALA A 130 -4.52 -9.61 18.13
N CYS A 131 -4.00 -10.15 17.03
CA CYS A 131 -4.83 -10.71 15.96
C CYS A 131 -5.59 -11.95 16.47
N GLU A 132 -6.88 -12.02 16.15
CA GLU A 132 -7.66 -13.24 16.38
C GLU A 132 -6.95 -14.41 15.69
N PRO A 133 -6.71 -15.54 16.38
CA PRO A 133 -6.15 -16.70 15.72
C PRO A 133 -7.09 -17.13 14.60
N PRO A 134 -6.57 -17.57 13.44
CA PRO A 134 -7.44 -18.14 12.42
C PRO A 134 -8.21 -19.29 13.07
N ASN A 135 -9.55 -19.20 13.06
CA ASN A 135 -10.44 -20.18 13.68
C ASN A 135 -9.93 -21.59 13.38
N ALA A 136 -9.35 -22.25 14.39
CA ALA A 136 -9.07 -23.66 14.32
C ALA A 136 -10.45 -24.31 14.25
N GLY A 137 -10.80 -24.84 13.08
CA GLY A 137 -12.13 -25.32 12.77
C GLY A 137 -12.74 -26.15 13.89
N ILE A 138 -14.01 -25.89 14.15
CA ILE A 138 -14.93 -26.76 14.87
C ILE A 138 -14.74 -28.17 14.25
N SER A 139 -14.14 -29.07 15.03
CA SER A 139 -13.95 -30.48 14.66
C SER A 139 -15.27 -31.24 14.67
#